data_AF-A0A1R4G8B4-F1
#
_entry.id   AF-A0A1R4G8B4-F1
#
_cell.length_a   1.000
_cell.length_b   1.000
_cell.length_c   1.000
_cell.angle_alpha   90.00
_cell.angle_beta   90.00
_cell.angle_gamma   90.00
#
_symmetry.space_group_name_H-M   'P 1'
#
loop_
_entity.id
_entity.type
_entity.pdbx_description
1 polymer ?
#
loop_
_entity_poly.entity_id
_entity_poly.type
_entity_poly.pdbx_seq_one_letter_code
_entity_poly.pdbx_strand_id
1 'polypeptide(L)'
;MDGALWHQPSLDQDNVIMLKLPPYSPELNPAEQVWQYLKQHWLSNRCFESYDAIVDAACDAWNALCNETNLIRSITQREWCDLSVIF
;
A
#
# COMPACT_ATOMS: atom_id res chain seq x y z
N MET A 1 2.08 4.99 8.79
CA MET A 1 2.68 3.70 9.17
C MET A 1 1.82 3.06 10.24
N ASP A 2 1.47 1.79 10.04
CA ASP A 2 0.70 1.03 11.02
C ASP A 2 1.54 0.67 12.27
N GLY A 3 0.89 0.01 13.23
CA GLY A 3 1.48 -0.38 14.52
C GLY A 3 2.12 -1.77 14.53
N ALA A 4 2.52 -2.35 13.40
CA ALA A 4 3.18 -3.65 13.39
C ALA A 4 4.46 -3.64 14.25
N LEU A 5 4.82 -4.79 14.84
CA LEU A 5 5.98 -4.93 15.73
C LEU A 5 7.30 -4.47 15.10
N TRP A 6 7.41 -4.47 13.77
CA TRP A 6 8.61 -4.02 13.06
C TRP A 6 8.65 -2.50 12.83
N HIS A 7 7.54 -1.80 13.03
CA HIS A 7 7.41 -0.35 12.84
C HIS A 7 7.73 0.41 14.14
N GLN A 8 8.98 0.28 14.61
CA GLN A 8 9.44 0.88 15.87
C GLN A 8 9.95 2.31 15.68
N PRO A 9 9.72 3.22 16.66
CA PRO A 9 10.25 4.59 16.60
C PRO A 9 11.78 4.67 16.46
N SER A 10 12.50 3.64 16.89
CA SER A 10 13.96 3.57 16.75
C SER A 10 14.45 3.48 15.29
N LEU A 11 13.54 3.31 14.33
CA LEU A 11 13.83 3.26 12.89
C LEU A 11 13.50 4.56 12.17
N ASP A 12 13.07 5.60 12.89
CA ASP A 12 12.75 6.90 12.31
C ASP A 12 14.03 7.57 11.75
N GLN A 13 13.88 8.27 10.63
CA GLN A 13 14.98 8.97 9.95
C GLN A 13 14.84 10.48 10.10
N ASP A 14 15.96 11.19 10.26
CA ASP A 14 15.97 12.64 10.53
C ASP A 14 15.27 13.49 9.44
N ASN A 15 15.17 12.96 8.22
CA ASN A 15 14.60 13.64 7.05
C ASN A 15 13.23 13.07 6.61
N VAL A 16 12.61 12.20 7.42
CA VAL A 16 11.31 11.59 7.10
C VAL A 16 10.36 11.73 8.30
N ILE A 17 9.23 12.39 8.10
CA ILE A 17 8.18 12.48 9.12
C ILE A 17 7.31 11.23 9.06
N MET A 18 7.30 10.46 10.15
CA MET A 18 6.52 9.25 10.27
C MET A 18 5.13 9.54 10.85
N LEU A 19 4.10 9.49 10.00
CA LEU A 19 2.70 9.59 10.45
C LEU A 19 2.22 8.22 10.96
N LYS A 20 1.94 8.11 12.27
CA LYS A 20 1.39 6.89 12.86
C LYS A 20 -0.12 6.80 12.64
N LEU A 21 -0.59 5.65 12.17
CA LEU A 21 -2.01 5.38 12.00
C LEU A 21 -2.63 4.90 13.32
N PRO A 22 -3.92 5.22 13.59
CA PRO A 22 -4.65 4.61 14.69
C PRO A 22 -4.63 3.07 14.62
N PRO A 23 -4.62 2.38 15.78
CA PRO A 23 -4.73 0.93 15.81
C PRO A 23 -6.01 0.45 15.12
N TYR A 24 -5.92 -0.67 14.39
CA TYR A 24 -7.05 -1.33 13.72
C TYR A 24 -7.76 -0.49 12.65
N SER A 25 -7.07 0.46 12.02
CA SER A 25 -7.62 1.31 10.94
C SER A 25 -6.99 1.04 9.56
N PRO A 26 -7.18 -0.15 8.96
CA PRO A 26 -6.64 -0.48 7.65
C PRO A 26 -7.18 0.43 6.53
N GLU A 27 -8.39 0.99 6.66
CA GLU A 27 -9.00 1.92 5.71
C GLU A 27 -8.22 3.24 5.54
N LEU A 28 -7.41 3.58 6.56
CA LEU A 28 -6.51 4.73 6.56
C LEU A 28 -5.13 4.39 5.99
N ASN A 29 -4.81 3.12 5.74
CA ASN A 29 -3.52 2.72 5.19
C ASN A 29 -3.59 2.65 3.65
N PRO A 30 -2.93 3.57 2.91
CA PRO A 30 -2.99 3.55 1.44
C PRO A 30 -2.43 2.26 0.82
N ALA A 31 -1.49 1.59 1.49
CA ALA A 31 -0.94 0.32 1.03
C ALA A 31 -2.02 -0.78 0.97
N GLU A 32 -2.96 -0.80 1.91
CA GLU A 32 -4.07 -1.77 1.91
C GLU A 32 -5.01 -1.57 0.71
N GLN A 33 -5.19 -0.33 0.25
CA GLN A 33 -6.00 -0.03 -0.94
C GLN A 33 -5.35 -0.57 -2.20
N VAL A 34 -4.03 -0.40 -2.33
CA VAL A 34 -3.25 -0.95 -3.43
C VAL A 34 -3.35 -2.48 -3.42
N TRP A 35 -3.19 -3.09 -2.24
CA TRP A 35 -3.31 -4.55 -2.08
C TRP A 35 -4.70 -5.08 -2.40
N GLN A 36 -5.75 -4.38 -1.96
CA GLN A 36 -7.13 -4.75 -2.33
C GLN A 36 -7.35 -4.67 -3.83
N TYR A 37 -6.87 -3.59 -4.48
CA TYR A 37 -7.01 -3.42 -5.92
C TYR A 37 -6.32 -4.55 -6.70
N LEU A 38 -5.06 -4.85 -6.36
CA LEU A 38 -4.30 -5.93 -7.00
C LEU A 38 -5.00 -7.28 -6.87
N LYS A 39 -5.47 -7.60 -5.65
CA LYS A 39 -6.19 -8.84 -5.36
C LYS A 39 -7.50 -8.96 -6.13
N GLN A 40 -8.24 -7.88 -6.29
CA GLN A 40 -9.54 -7.92 -6.98
C GLN A 40 -9.38 -8.04 -8.49
N HIS A 41 -8.38 -7.38 -9.09
CA HIS A 41 -8.30 -7.20 -10.55
C HIS A 41 -7.34 -8.15 -11.25
N TRP A 42 -6.22 -8.54 -10.62
CA TRP A 42 -5.19 -9.37 -11.28
C TRP A 42 -4.95 -10.72 -10.62
N LEU A 43 -5.17 -10.82 -9.30
CA LEU A 43 -4.83 -12.01 -8.52
C LEU A 43 -6.05 -12.78 -8.01
N SER A 44 -7.27 -12.33 -8.33
CA SER A 44 -8.51 -12.98 -7.87
C SER A 44 -8.73 -14.32 -8.58
N ASN A 45 -9.26 -15.29 -7.84
CA ASN A 45 -9.69 -16.60 -8.36
C ASN A 45 -8.62 -17.38 -9.15
N ARG A 46 -7.34 -17.23 -8.79
CA ARG A 46 -6.22 -17.96 -9.38
C ARG A 46 -5.73 -19.06 -8.43
N CYS A 47 -5.39 -20.21 -8.99
CA CYS A 47 -4.60 -21.24 -8.33
C CYS A 47 -3.20 -21.22 -8.94
N PHE A 48 -2.17 -21.23 -8.10
CA PHE A 48 -0.78 -21.14 -8.54
C PHE A 48 -0.09 -22.49 -8.31
N GLU A 49 0.65 -22.95 -9.32
CA GLU A 49 1.30 -24.27 -9.30
C GLU A 49 2.59 -24.28 -8.47
N SER A 50 3.20 -23.12 -8.24
CA SER A 50 4.45 -22.97 -7.50
C SER A 50 4.52 -21.60 -6.81
N TYR A 51 5.52 -21.46 -5.93
CA TYR A 51 5.87 -20.16 -5.35
C TYR A 51 6.27 -19.15 -6.43
N ASP A 52 7.11 -19.55 -7.38
CA ASP A 52 7.56 -18.69 -8.46
C ASP A 52 6.38 -18.17 -9.30
N ALA A 53 5.37 -19.01 -9.56
CA ALA A 53 4.15 -18.60 -10.26
C ALA A 53 3.35 -17.53 -9.49
N ILE A 54 3.40 -17.52 -8.16
CA ILE A 54 2.79 -16.46 -7.33
C ILE A 54 3.60 -15.17 -7.48
N VAL A 55 4.92 -15.26 -7.36
CA VAL A 55 5.83 -14.11 -7.44
C VAL A 55 5.71 -13.43 -8.80
N ASP A 56 5.80 -14.21 -9.89
CA ASP A 56 5.69 -13.70 -11.25
C ASP A 56 4.35 -12.98 -11.47
N ALA A 57 3.24 -13.59 -11.06
CA ALA A 57 1.93 -12.98 -11.18
C ALA A 57 1.78 -11.69 -10.35
N ALA A 58 2.36 -11.64 -9.15
CA ALA A 58 2.36 -10.46 -8.31
C ALA A 58 3.23 -9.34 -8.92
N CYS A 59 4.39 -9.68 -9.49
CA CYS A 59 5.27 -8.76 -10.20
C CYS A 59 4.58 -8.18 -11.44
N ASP A 60 3.93 -9.00 -12.24
CA ASP A 60 3.16 -8.56 -13.42
C ASP A 60 2.05 -7.58 -13.01
N ALA A 61 1.27 -7.93 -11.99
CA ALA A 61 0.19 -7.08 -11.48
C ALA A 61 0.73 -5.75 -10.93
N TRP A 62 1.83 -5.79 -10.17
CA TRP A 62 2.49 -4.60 -9.64
C TRP A 62 3.00 -3.68 -10.74
N ASN A 63 3.72 -4.24 -11.72
CA ASN A 63 4.27 -3.48 -12.84
C ASN A 63 3.16 -2.86 -13.70
N ALA A 64 2.05 -3.58 -13.91
CA ALA A 64 0.87 -3.03 -14.57
C ALA A 64 0.30 -1.83 -13.80
N LEU A 65 0.13 -1.95 -12.48
CA LEU A 65 -0.38 -0.86 -11.64
C LEU A 65 0.58 0.34 -11.59
N CYS A 66 1.90 0.11 -11.52
CA CYS A 66 2.90 1.18 -11.48
C CYS A 66 2.84 2.10 -12.71
N ASN A 67 2.38 1.58 -13.85
CA ASN A 67 2.18 2.38 -15.07
C ASN A 67 0.89 3.22 -15.03
N GLU A 68 0.03 3.03 -14.04
CA GLU A 68 -1.29 3.68 -13.91
C GLU A 68 -1.29 4.73 -12.78
N THR A 69 -0.45 5.77 -12.90
CA THR A 69 -0.25 6.77 -11.83
C THR A 69 -1.53 7.47 -11.39
N ASN A 70 -2.46 7.75 -12.32
CA ASN A 70 -3.74 8.39 -12.00
C ASN A 70 -4.64 7.49 -11.15
N LEU A 71 -4.62 6.18 -11.41
CA LEU A 71 -5.36 5.19 -10.65
C LEU A 71 -4.77 5.03 -9.26
N ILE A 72 -3.44 4.93 -9.14
CA ILE A 72 -2.78 4.88 -7.83
C ILE A 72 -3.23 6.08 -7.00
N ARG A 73 -3.13 7.30 -7.56
CA ARG A 73 -3.58 8.52 -6.88
C ARG A 73 -5.04 8.42 -6.43
N SER A 74 -5.95 7.96 -7.30
CA SER A 74 -7.38 7.93 -6.98
C SER A 74 -7.74 6.96 -5.85
N ILE A 75 -7.03 5.83 -5.73
CA ILE A 75 -7.31 4.83 -4.69
C ILE A 75 -6.56 5.10 -3.37
N THR A 76 -5.44 5.83 -3.41
CA THR A 76 -4.60 6.12 -2.24
C THR A 76 -4.83 7.49 -1.61
N GLN A 77 -5.41 8.45 -2.33
CA GLN A 77 -5.64 9.80 -1.80
C GLN A 77 -6.65 9.79 -0.64
N ARG A 78 -6.40 10.62 0.37
CA ARG A 78 -7.25 10.77 1.55
C ARG A 78 -7.30 12.22 1.98
N GLU A 79 -8.49 12.72 2.28
CA GLU A 79 -8.70 14.10 2.74
C GLU A 79 -7.96 14.41 4.04
N TRP A 80 -7.93 13.46 4.98
CA TRP A 80 -7.24 13.62 6.27
C TRP A 80 -5.71 13.71 6.13
N CYS A 81 -5.15 13.28 4.99
CA CYS A 81 -3.71 13.30 4.70
C CYS A 81 -3.33 14.46 3.76
N ASP A 82 -4.16 15.50 3.69
CA ASP A 82 -3.80 16.73 3.00
C ASP A 82 -2.80 17.53 3.85
N LEU A 83 -1.53 17.50 3.44
CA LEU A 83 -0.45 18.20 4.12
C LEU A 83 -0.35 19.68 3.73
N SER A 84 -1.15 20.15 2.75
CA SER A 84 -1.21 21.58 2.38
C SER A 84 -1.79 22.47 3.48
N VAL A 85 -2.35 21.85 4.53
CA VAL A 85 -2.92 22.53 5.69
C VAL A 85 -1.91 22.61 6.86
N ILE A 86 -0.79 21.88 6.77
CA ILE A 86 0.19 21.71 7.86
C ILE A 86 1.49 22.51 7.60
N PHE A 87 1.68 23.01 6.38
CA PHE A 87 2.80 23.88 5.96
C PHE A 87 2.28 25.08 5.17
#